data_AF-A0A8T2UW90-F1
#
_entry.id   AF-A0A8T2UW90-F1
#
_cell.length_a   1.000
_cell.length_b   1.000
_cell.length_c   1.000
_cell.angle_alpha   90.00
_cell.angle_beta   90.00
_cell.angle_gamma   90.00
#
_symmetry.space_group_name_H-M   'P 1'
#
loop_
_entity.id
_entity.type
_entity.pdbx_description
1 polymer ?
#
loop_
_entity_poly.entity_id
_entity_poly.type
_entity_poly.pdbx_seq_one_letter_code
_entity_poly.pdbx_strand_id
1 'polypeptide(L)' 'MRNTIRDEKIADKLDPADKKKIEDAVEEAIQWLDHNQPAEADDFDDKMEELESLCNPIFARMYV' A
#
# COMPACT_ATOMS: atom_id res chain seq x y z
N MET A 1 -4.53 0.64 4.81
CA MET A 1 -4.43 1.01 3.37
C MET A 1 -5.41 0.27 2.48
N ARG A 2 -5.45 -1.08 2.47
CA ARG A 2 -6.38 -1.86 1.61
C ARG A 2 -7.84 -1.42 1.68
N ASN A 3 -8.36 -1.20 2.88
CA ASN A 3 -9.76 -0.79 3.05
C ASN A 3 -9.99 0.65 2.59
N THR A 4 -8.99 1.52 2.70
CA THR A 4 -9.05 2.92 2.28
C THR A 4 -9.19 3.02 0.77
N ILE A 5 -8.38 2.31 -0.02
CA ILE A 5 -8.46 2.33 -1.49
C ILE A 5 -9.68 1.60 -2.07
N ARG A 6 -10.36 0.79 -1.24
CA ARG A 6 -11.60 0.10 -1.57
C ARG A 6 -12.84 0.91 -1.19
N ASP A 7 -12.67 1.98 -0.42
CA ASP A 7 -13.76 2.91 -0.14
C ASP A 7 -14.15 3.60 -1.44
N GLU A 8 -15.45 3.61 -1.77
CA GLU A 8 -15.96 4.14 -3.03
C GLU A 8 -15.58 5.61 -3.24
N LYS A 9 -15.55 6.42 -2.17
CA LYS A 9 -15.21 7.85 -2.25
C LYS A 9 -13.73 8.10 -2.56
N ILE A 10 -12.88 7.14 -2.19
CA ILE A 10 -11.44 7.18 -2.42
C ILE A 10 -11.14 6.55 -3.79
N ALA A 11 -11.76 5.41 -4.08
CA ALA A 11 -11.59 4.70 -5.34
C ALA A 11 -12.01 5.53 -6.56
N ASP A 12 -13.04 6.36 -6.45
CA ASP A 12 -13.49 7.26 -7.53
C ASP A 12 -12.49 8.39 -7.83
N LYS A 13 -11.67 8.75 -6.83
CA LYS A 13 -10.61 9.77 -6.95
C LYS A 13 -9.26 9.20 -7.35
N LEU A 14 -9.13 7.88 -7.39
CA LEU A 14 -7.90 7.19 -7.75
C LEU A 14 -7.98 6.73 -9.19
N ASP A 15 -6.93 7.03 -9.96
CA ASP A 15 -6.78 6.43 -11.28
C ASP A 15 -6.69 4.90 -11.15
N PRO A 16 -7.27 4.14 -12.09
CA PRO A 16 -7.25 2.68 -12.06
C PRO A 16 -5.83 2.11 -12.05
N ALA A 17 -4.87 2.83 -12.64
CA ALA A 17 -3.45 2.48 -12.60
C ALA A 17 -2.85 2.62 -11.18
N ASP A 18 -3.17 3.72 -10.50
CA ASP A 18 -2.70 3.99 -9.14
C ASP A 18 -3.36 3.04 -8.13
N LYS A 19 -4.67 2.80 -8.28
CA LYS A 19 -5.40 1.81 -7.48
C LYS A 19 -4.76 0.43 -7.59
N LYS A 20 -4.50 -0.03 -8.83
CA LYS A 20 -3.86 -1.33 -9.07
C LYS A 20 -2.47 -1.40 -8.43
N LYS A 21 -1.67 -0.34 -8.57
CA LYS A 21 -0.35 -0.24 -7.93
C LYS A 21 -0.40 -0.43 -6.41
N ILE A 22 -1.38 0.18 -5.75
CA ILE A 22 -1.54 0.02 -4.29
C ILE A 22 -2.05 -1.39 -3.95
N GLU A 23 -2.98 -1.96 -4.73
CA GLU A 23 -3.44 -3.34 -4.50
C GLU A 23 -2.29 -4.34 -4.63
N ASP A 24 -1.51 -4.27 -5.71
CA ASP A 24 -0.33 -5.11 -5.93
C ASP A 24 0.68 -4.97 -4.77
N ALA A 25 1.02 -3.75 -4.36
CA ALA A 25 1.99 -3.52 -3.28
C ALA A 25 1.49 -4.06 -1.92
N VAL A 26 0.20 -3.92 -1.64
CA VAL A 26 -0.43 -4.47 -0.42
C VAL A 26 -0.43 -5.99 -0.45
N GLU A 27 -0.73 -6.61 -1.60
CA GLU A 27 -0.65 -8.07 -1.74
C GLU A 27 0.78 -8.58 -1.57
N GLU A 28 1.76 -7.91 -2.16
CA GLU A 28 3.18 -8.23 -2.00
C GLU A 28 3.61 -8.14 -0.53
N ALA A 29 3.19 -7.08 0.18
CA ALA A 29 3.47 -6.94 1.60
C ALA A 29 2.84 -8.08 2.41
N ILE A 30 1.59 -8.46 2.11
CA ILE A 30 0.93 -9.59 2.79
C ILE A 30 1.66 -10.91 2.52
N GLN A 31 2.06 -11.18 1.29
CA GLN A 31 2.83 -12.39 0.95
C GLN A 31 4.18 -12.40 1.65
N TRP A 32 4.86 -11.26 1.70
CA TRP A 32 6.09 -11.11 2.44
C TRP A 32 5.87 -11.40 3.93
N LEU A 33 4.84 -10.83 4.57
CA LEU A 33 4.52 -11.09 5.98
C LEU A 33 4.23 -12.57 6.26
N ASP A 34 3.56 -13.26 5.34
CA ASP A 34 3.22 -14.69 5.47
C ASP A 34 4.47 -15.57 5.38
N HIS A 35 5.41 -15.22 4.49
CA HIS A 35 6.67 -15.95 4.30
C HIS A 35 7.77 -15.57 5.31
N ASN A 36 7.78 -14.33 5.78
CA ASN A 36 8.77 -13.74 6.68
C ASN A 36 8.26 -13.62 8.12
N GLN A 37 7.48 -14.61 8.60
CA GLN A 37 7.05 -14.66 10.01
C GLN A 37 8.19 -14.52 11.06
N PRO A 38 9.43 -15.02 10.84
CA PRO A 38 10.53 -14.81 11.78
C PRO A 38 11.35 -13.54 11.53
N ALA A 39 10.87 -12.59 10.71
CA ALA A 39 11.56 -11.33 10.45
C ALA A 39 11.68 -10.44 11.70
N GLU A 40 12.68 -9.57 11.72
CA GLU A 40 12.91 -8.66 12.84
C GLU A 40 12.11 -7.37 12.68
N ALA A 41 12.00 -6.59 13.75
CA ALA A 41 11.27 -5.31 13.73
C ALA A 41 11.75 -4.38 12.60
N ASP A 42 13.06 -4.34 12.37
CA ASP A 42 13.71 -3.55 11.32
C ASP A 42 13.20 -3.95 9.92
N ASP A 43 13.11 -5.25 9.63
CA ASP A 43 12.60 -5.74 8.34
C ASP A 43 11.11 -5.35 8.11
N PHE A 44 10.31 -5.30 9.19
CA PHE A 44 8.92 -4.84 9.09
C PHE A 44 8.83 -3.33 8.86
N ASP A 45 9.70 -2.54 9.49
CA ASP A 45 9.81 -1.09 9.26
C ASP A 45 10.24 -0.81 7.81
N ASP A 46 11.26 -1.49 7.29
CA ASP A 46 11.66 -1.38 5.87
C ASP A 46 10.51 -1.72 4.91
N LYS A 47 9.80 -2.83 5.16
CA LYS A 47 8.68 -3.23 4.29
C LYS A 47 7.50 -2.27 4.38
N MET A 48 7.29 -1.66 5.55
CA MET A 48 6.29 -0.62 5.75
C MET A 48 6.67 0.68 5.04
N GLU A 49 7.93 1.13 5.14
CA GLU A 49 8.43 2.31 4.43
C GLU A 49 8.31 2.15 2.90
N GLU A 50 8.61 0.97 2.37
CA GLU A 50 8.45 0.67 0.94
C GLU A 50 6.98 0.83 0.50
N LEU A 51 6.05 0.29 1.29
CA LEU A 51 4.62 0.36 1.03
C LEU A 51 4.11 1.81 1.13
N GLU A 52 4.55 2.57 2.13
CA GLU A 52 4.20 3.97 2.33
C GLU A 52 4.79 4.87 1.26
N SER A 53 6.04 4.65 0.84
CA SER A 53 6.70 5.41 -0.23
C SER A 53 5.94 5.30 -1.56
N LEU A 54 5.29 4.16 -1.81
CA LEU A 54 4.44 3.96 -2.99
C LEU A 54 3.05 4.61 -2.82
N CYS A 55 2.45 4.49 -1.62
CA CYS A 55 1.09 4.96 -1.36
C CYS A 55 1.00 6.48 -1.11
N ASN A 56 1.96 7.07 -0.40
CA ASN A 56 2.01 8.48 -0.05
C ASN A 56 1.89 9.44 -1.24
N PRO A 57 2.65 9.29 -2.34
CA PRO A 57 2.52 10.17 -3.50
C PRO A 57 1.18 10.00 -4.23
N ILE A 58 0.53 8.85 -4.11
CA ILE A 58 -0.80 8.60 -4.69
C ILE A 58 -1.87 9.30 -3.85
N PHE A 59 -1.85 9.12 -2.52
CA PHE A 59 -2.78 9.80 -1.63
C PHE A 59 -2.57 11.32 -1.64
N ALA A 60 -1.33 11.80 -1.71
CA ALA A 60 -1.04 13.23 -1.83
C ALA A 60 -1.68 13.85 -3.08
N ARG A 61 -1.68 13.14 -4.22
CA ARG A 61 -2.35 13.57 -5.45
C ARG A 61 -3.88 13.65 -5.32
N MET A 62 -4.49 12.97 -4.35
CA MET A 62 -5.94 13.03 -4.12
C MET A 62 -6.41 14.25 -3.31
N TYR A 63 -5.51 14.82 -2.50
CA TYR A 63 -5.81 15.96 -1.63
C TYR A 63 -5.49 17.32 -2.29
N VAL A 64 -4.89 17.32 -3.48
CA VAL A 64 -4.57 18.48 -4.32
C VAL A 64 -5.57 18.55 -5.47
#